data_AF-A0A1E3UUV5-F1
#
_entry.id   AF-A0A1E3UUV5-F1
#
_cell.length_a   1.000
_cell.length_b   1.000
_cell.length_c   1.000
_cell.angle_alpha   90.00
_cell.angle_beta   90.00
_cell.angle_gamma   90.00
#
_symmetry.space_group_name_H-M   'P 1'
#
loop_
_entity.id
_entity.type
_entity.pdbx_description
1 polymer ?
#
loop_
_entity_poly.entity_id
_entity_poly.type
_entity_poly.pdbx_seq_one_letter_code
_entity_poly.pdbx_strand_id
1 'polypeptide(L)' 'MSPDNQIVFKSLIGYGSFFFMIWLVLSAVLILSGSATFSVKGLAGAFVVLQIPTLFLVIKTKLRINQNP' A
#
# COMPACT_ATOMS: atom_id res chain seq x y z
N MET A 1 -3.67 -11.17 -21.25
CA MET A 1 -2.67 -11.07 -20.15
C MET A 1 -2.37 -12.48 -19.67
N SER A 2 -1.09 -12.84 -19.48
CA SER A 2 -0.72 -14.14 -18.90
C SER A 2 -1.42 -14.35 -17.55
N PRO A 3 -1.88 -15.58 -17.20
CA PRO A 3 -2.50 -15.89 -15.91
C PRO A 3 -1.68 -15.40 -14.70
N ASP A 4 -0.35 -15.47 -14.81
CA ASP A 4 0.58 -15.00 -13.77
C ASP A 4 0.46 -13.50 -13.53
N ASN A 5 0.30 -12.71 -14.60
CA ASN A 5 0.12 -11.26 -14.50
C ASN A 5 -1.21 -10.92 -13.83
N GLN A 6 -2.27 -11.73 -14.01
CA GLN A 6 -3.53 -11.54 -13.30
C GLN A 6 -3.40 -11.82 -11.81
N ILE A 7 -2.68 -12.87 -11.42
CA ILE A 7 -2.45 -13.21 -10.00
C ILE A 7 -1.63 -12.11 -9.31
N VAL A 8 -0.58 -11.62 -9.97
CA VAL A 8 0.25 -10.52 -9.46
C VAL A 8 -0.58 -9.24 -9.32
N PHE A 9 -1.38 -8.88 -10.33
CA PHE A 9 -2.21 -7.68 -10.32
C PHE A 9 -3.32 -7.74 -9.28
N LYS A 10 -3.99 -8.89 -9.14
CA LYS A 10 -5.04 -9.11 -8.13
C LYS A 10 -4.46 -9.02 -6.71
N SER A 11 -3.27 -9.57 -6.51
CA SER A 11 -2.56 -9.47 -5.23
C SER A 11 -2.12 -8.03 -4.94
N LEU A 12 -1.63 -7.30 -5.94
CA LEU A 12 -1.28 -5.88 -5.84
C LEU A 12 -2.47 -5.02 -5.42
N ILE A 13 -3.62 -5.22 -6.03
CA ILE A 13 -4.86 -4.52 -5.67
C ILE A 13 -5.30 -4.89 -4.24
N GLY A 14 -5.21 -6.16 -3.87
CA GLY A 14 -5.56 -6.63 -2.52
C GLY A 14 -4.70 -6.00 -1.43
N TYR A 15 -3.36 -6.05 -1.58
CA TYR A 15 -2.46 -5.42 -0.63
C TYR A 15 -2.58 -3.89 -0.66
N GLY A 16 -2.68 -3.30 -1.86
CA GLY A 16 -2.84 -1.85 -2.02
C GLY A 16 -4.08 -1.32 -1.29
N SER A 17 -5.21 -2.00 -1.43
CA SER A 17 -6.46 -1.63 -0.75
C SER A 17 -6.41 -1.83 0.76
N PHE A 18 -5.74 -2.89 1.24
CA PHE A 18 -5.53 -3.11 2.68
C PHE A 18 -4.71 -1.98 3.33
N PHE A 19 -3.57 -1.63 2.74
CA PHE A 19 -2.73 -0.54 3.27
C PHE A 19 -3.40 0.83 3.14
N PHE A 20 -4.19 1.05 2.08
CA PHE A 20 -5.00 2.26 1.94
C PHE A 20 -6.04 2.38 3.05
N MET A 21 -6.69 1.28 3.45
CA MET A 21 -7.61 1.28 4.59
C MET A 21 -6.91 1.60 5.91
N ILE A 22 -5.74 1.02 6.17
CA ILE A 22 -4.95 1.35 7.37
C ILE A 22 -4.60 2.85 7.37
N TRP A 23 -4.14 3.37 6.23
CA TRP A 23 -3.82 4.78 6.09
C TRP A 23 -5.04 5.66 6.34
N LEU A 24 -6.22 5.32 5.80
CA LEU A 24 -7.46 6.07 6.05
C LEU A 24 -7.83 6.10 7.52
N VAL A 25 -7.75 4.96 8.23
CA VAL A 25 -8.06 4.89 9.65
C VAL A 25 -7.09 5.74 10.47
N LEU A 26 -5.78 5.63 10.21
CA LEU A 26 -4.77 6.45 10.89
C LEU A 26 -4.97 7.95 10.61
N SER A 27 -5.31 8.29 9.36
CA SER A 27 -5.62 9.66 8.96
C SER A 27 -6.84 10.21 9.70
N ALA A 28 -7.92 9.42 9.80
CA ALA A 28 -9.12 9.79 10.52
C ALA A 28 -8.84 9.98 12.02
N VAL A 29 -8.08 9.08 12.65
CA VAL A 29 -7.68 9.21 14.06
C VAL A 29 -6.85 10.47 14.29
N LEU A 30 -5.89 10.77 13.41
CA LEU A 30 -5.09 11.98 13.49
C LEU A 30 -5.96 13.25 13.36
N ILE A 31 -6.90 13.26 12.41
CA ILE A 31 -7.82 14.38 12.21
C ILE A 31 -8.73 14.59 13.42
N LEU A 32 -9.32 13.53 13.94
CA LEU A 32 -10.28 13.59 15.05
C LEU A 32 -9.63 13.86 16.41
N SER A 33 -8.38 13.45 16.60
CA SER A 33 -7.66 13.70 17.85
C SER A 33 -7.18 15.14 18.02
N GLY A 34 -7.27 15.98 16.97
CA GLY A 34 -6.76 17.35 16.99
C GLY A 34 -5.27 17.47 17.35
N SER A 35 -4.54 16.35 17.30
CA SER A 35 -3.24 16.18 17.97
C SER A 35 -2.06 16.73 17.17
N ALA A 36 -2.29 17.22 15.95
CA ALA A 36 -1.24 17.83 15.14
C ALA A 36 -1.79 18.86 14.14
N THR A 37 -0.99 19.88 13.83
CA THR A 37 -1.13 20.68 12.62
C THR A 37 -0.70 19.84 11.42
N PHE A 38 -1.55 18.90 10.99
CA PHE A 38 -1.25 18.03 9.85
C PHE A 38 -1.45 18.79 8.53
N SER A 39 -0.40 18.84 7.71
CA SER A 39 -0.50 19.28 6.32
C SER A 39 -1.02 18.14 5.45
N VAL A 40 -1.97 18.43 4.56
CA VAL A 40 -2.46 17.48 3.53
C VAL A 40 -1.29 16.84 2.77
N LYS A 41 -0.21 17.61 2.54
CA LYS A 41 1.02 17.13 1.91
C LYS A 41 1.76 16.10 2.76
N GLY A 42 1.78 16.25 4.08
CA GLY A 42 2.38 15.28 5.00
C GLY A 42 1.58 13.96 5.05
N LEU A 43 0.25 14.06 5.03
CA LEU A 43 -0.65 12.90 4.93
C LEU A 43 -0.46 12.11 3.64
N ALA A 44 -0.39 12.82 2.51
CA ALA A 44 -0.08 12.22 1.21
C ALA A 44 1.35 11.65 1.16
N GLY A 45 2.33 12.32 1.78
CA GLY A 45 3.70 11.82 1.89
C GLY A 45 3.77 10.52 2.69
N ALA A 46 3.09 10.44 3.83
CA ALA A 46 3.00 9.22 4.64
C ALA A 46 2.36 8.07 3.86
N PHE A 47 1.34 8.36 3.03
CA PHE A 47 0.76 7.37 2.14
C PHE A 47 1.79 6.81 1.16
N VAL A 48 2.52 7.69 0.45
CA VAL A 48 3.52 7.28 -0.55
C VAL A 48 4.66 6.47 0.09
N VAL A 49 5.14 6.91 1.26
CA VAL A 49 6.22 6.23 2.00
C VAL A 49 5.80 4.82 2.46
N LEU A 50 4.53 4.61 2.79
CA LEU A 50 4.02 3.27 3.13
C LEU A 50 3.73 2.44 1.87
N GLN A 51 3.17 3.06 0.83
CA GLN A 51 2.64 2.35 -0.32
C GLN A 51 3.72 1.90 -1.30
N ILE A 52 4.72 2.73 -1.59
CA ILE A 52 5.76 2.42 -2.58
C ILE A 52 6.65 1.24 -2.16
N PRO A 53 7.23 1.20 -0.93
CA PRO A 53 8.06 0.08 -0.50
C PRO A 53 7.27 -1.22 -0.45
N THR A 54 6.00 -1.15 -0.02
CA THR A 54 5.10 -2.30 0.03
C THR A 54 4.83 -2.85 -1.36
N LEU A 55 4.48 -2.00 -2.33
CA LEU A 55 4.31 -2.42 -3.73
C LEU A 55 5.58 -3.07 -4.28
N PHE A 56 6.74 -2.48 -4.02
CA PHE A 56 8.03 -3.02 -4.45
C PHE A 56 8.29 -4.41 -3.85
N LEU A 57 8.08 -4.58 -2.55
CA LEU A 57 8.25 -5.88 -1.87
C LEU A 57 7.26 -6.93 -2.36
N VAL A 58 6.00 -6.57 -2.59
CA VAL A 58 4.97 -7.48 -3.11
C VAL A 58 5.34 -7.95 -4.51
N ILE A 59 5.74 -7.04 -5.40
CA ILE A 59 6.16 -7.37 -6.75
C ILE A 59 7.39 -8.28 -6.71
N LYS A 60 8.43 -7.88 -5.97
CA LYS A 60 9.68 -8.65 -5.85
C LYS A 60 9.44 -10.06 -5.31
N THR A 61 8.61 -10.18 -4.27
CA THR A 61 8.29 -11.47 -3.62
C THR A 61 7.51 -12.37 -4.57
N LYS A 62 6.49 -11.83 -5.25
CA LYS A 62 5.69 -12.60 -6.22
C LYS A 62 6.50 -13.06 -7.42
N LEU A 63 7.38 -12.21 -7.96
CA LEU A 63 8.29 -12.60 -9.04
C LEU A 63 9.24 -13.71 -8.60
N ARG A 64 9.76 -13.64 -7.36
CA ARG A 64 10.68 -14.66 -6.83
C ARG A 64 10.01 -16.01 -6.60
N ILE A 65 8.77 -16.02 -6.11
CA ILE A 65 7.97 -17.25 -5.94
C ILE A 65 7.62 -17.85 -7.30
N ASN A 66 7.29 -17.04 -8.31
CA ASN A 66 6.98 -17.58 -9.64
C ASN A 66 8.20 -18.20 -10.35
N GLN A 67 9.42 -17.73 -10.02
CA GLN A 67 10.66 -18.27 -10.57
C GLN A 67 11.17 -19.52 -9.83
N ASN A 68 10.67 -19.80 -8.62
CA ASN A 68 10.98 -20.99 -7.81
C ASN A 68 9.66 -21.51 -7.20
N PRO A 69 8.83 -22.24 -7.98
CA PRO A 69 7.57 -22.80 -7.50
C PRO A 69 7.76 -23.83 -6.38
#